data_AF-A0A8T3N2S4-F1
#
_entry.id   AF-A0A8T3N2S4-F1
#
_cell.length_a   1.000
_cell.length_b   1.000
_cell.length_c   1.000
_cell.angle_alpha   90.00
_cell.angle_beta   90.00
_cell.angle_gamma   90.00
#
_symmetry.space_group_name_H-M   'P 1'
#
loop_
_entity.id
_entity.type
_entity.pdbx_description
1 polymer ?
#
loop_
_entity_poly.entity_id
_entity_poly.type
_entity_poly.pdbx_seq_one_letter_code
_entity_poly.pdbx_strand_id
1 'polypeptide(L)'
;MDDIRQGRICRALRLRARLTQKQLGRACGISQQAVSLVERGHGSRLSGLTMRRLFAALDARWEPTVSWRGGELDRLLDERHARLGGTFADLLRRRGWRVDVEVTYAKYAERGSIDILAWWPAGRIALVVEIKSELVSVEATIRKLDEKVRLSIESIAETRFGERPRSVARLLVLPASTTDRRRVARAHAILGAALPVRSDAVRAWLRSPAGAIRGLLFVADTNRRGLWRGG
;
A
#
# COMPACT_ATOMS: atom_id res chain seq x y z
N MET A 1 -13.58 -3.16 -16.17
CA MET A 1 -13.47 -3.60 -17.57
C MET A 1 -14.59 -4.58 -17.87
N ASP A 2 -15.41 -4.35 -18.90
CA ASP A 2 -16.56 -5.21 -19.23
C ASP A 2 -16.14 -6.54 -19.92
N ASP A 3 -16.92 -7.60 -19.73
CA ASP A 3 -16.67 -8.98 -20.14
C ASP A 3 -16.46 -9.12 -21.66
N ILE A 4 -17.17 -8.32 -22.46
CA ILE A 4 -17.01 -8.29 -23.92
C ILE A 4 -15.58 -7.90 -24.30
N ARG A 5 -15.03 -6.87 -23.64
CA ARG A 5 -13.66 -6.41 -23.90
C ARG A 5 -12.66 -7.45 -23.46
N GLN A 6 -12.88 -8.10 -22.31
CA GLN A 6 -12.04 -9.20 -21.84
C GLN A 6 -12.03 -10.37 -22.83
N GLY A 7 -13.19 -10.75 -23.37
CA GLY A 7 -13.32 -11.82 -24.37
C GLY A 7 -12.57 -11.52 -25.67
N ARG A 8 -12.66 -10.28 -26.16
CA ARG A 8 -11.91 -9.83 -27.34
C ARG A 8 -10.39 -9.89 -27.13
N ILE A 9 -9.91 -9.46 -25.96
CA ILE A 9 -8.48 -9.53 -25.60
C ILE A 9 -8.03 -11.01 -25.53
N CYS A 10 -8.80 -11.87 -24.87
CA CYS A 10 -8.50 -13.30 -24.79
C CYS A 10 -8.36 -13.93 -26.19
N ARG A 11 -9.31 -13.64 -27.10
CA ARG A 11 -9.26 -14.11 -28.49
C ARG A 11 -8.04 -13.59 -29.24
N ALA A 12 -7.73 -12.30 -29.11
CA ALA A 12 -6.59 -11.69 -29.79
C ALA A 12 -5.26 -12.31 -29.32
N LEU A 13 -5.08 -12.47 -28.01
CA LEU A 13 -3.88 -13.09 -27.42
C LEU A 13 -3.76 -14.57 -27.83
N ARG A 14 -4.86 -15.32 -27.81
CA ARG A 14 -4.85 -16.72 -28.25
C ARG A 14 -4.43 -16.87 -29.72
N LEU A 15 -4.99 -16.03 -30.60
CA LEU A 15 -4.65 -16.05 -32.03
C LEU A 15 -3.18 -15.64 -32.27
N ARG A 16 -2.68 -14.63 -31.52
CA ARG A 16 -1.27 -14.24 -31.55
C ARG A 16 -0.35 -15.39 -31.11
N ALA A 17 -0.76 -16.17 -30.11
CA ALA A 17 -0.06 -17.37 -29.65
C ALA A 17 -0.25 -18.59 -30.58
N ARG A 18 -1.00 -18.45 -31.68
CA ARG A 18 -1.33 -19.52 -32.65
C ARG A 18 -1.98 -20.75 -32.01
N LEU A 19 -2.75 -20.56 -30.95
CA LEU A 19 -3.45 -21.64 -30.24
C LEU A 19 -4.89 -21.79 -30.71
N THR A 20 -5.36 -23.02 -30.84
CA THR A 20 -6.80 -23.30 -30.89
C THR A 20 -7.43 -23.13 -29.51
N GLN A 21 -8.75 -22.93 -29.42
CA GLN A 21 -9.44 -22.88 -28.13
C GLN A 21 -9.27 -24.18 -27.32
N LYS A 22 -9.18 -25.34 -28.00
CA LYS A 22 -8.92 -26.65 -27.38
C LYS A 22 -7.52 -26.72 -26.76
N GLN A 23 -6.50 -26.20 -27.45
CA GLN A 23 -5.14 -26.14 -26.92
C GLN A 23 -5.04 -25.18 -25.73
N LEU A 24 -5.66 -23.99 -25.82
CA LEU A 24 -5.69 -23.06 -24.69
C LEU A 24 -6.41 -23.66 -23.48
N GLY A 25 -7.56 -24.30 -23.69
CA GLY A 25 -8.30 -24.97 -22.62
C GLY A 25 -7.45 -26.02 -21.91
N ARG A 26 -6.73 -26.86 -22.66
CA ARG A 26 -5.77 -27.81 -22.09
C ARG A 26 -4.67 -27.13 -21.28
N ALA A 27 -4.08 -26.04 -21.80
CA ALA A 27 -2.99 -25.32 -21.14
C ALA A 27 -3.39 -24.69 -19.79
N CYS A 28 -4.64 -24.24 -19.64
CA CYS A 28 -5.13 -23.66 -18.38
C CYS A 28 -6.02 -24.60 -17.55
N GLY A 29 -6.22 -25.84 -17.99
CA GLY A 29 -7.00 -26.88 -17.28
C GLY A 29 -8.51 -26.61 -17.27
N ILE A 30 -9.06 -26.10 -18.37
CA ILE A 30 -10.51 -25.88 -18.56
C ILE A 30 -11.01 -26.45 -19.89
N SER A 31 -12.32 -26.59 -20.05
CA SER A 31 -12.89 -27.07 -21.30
C SER A 31 -12.76 -26.04 -22.44
N GLN A 32 -12.77 -26.52 -23.68
CA GLN A 32 -12.86 -25.64 -24.85
C GLN A 32 -14.13 -24.77 -24.81
N GLN A 33 -15.25 -25.30 -24.26
CA GLN A 33 -16.48 -24.52 -24.09
C GLN A 33 -16.28 -23.35 -23.13
N ALA A 34 -15.51 -23.53 -22.04
CA ALA A 34 -15.18 -22.45 -21.12
C ALA A 34 -14.38 -21.33 -21.81
N VAL A 35 -13.41 -21.67 -22.67
CA VAL A 35 -12.68 -20.71 -23.50
C VAL A 35 -13.63 -19.98 -24.47
N SER A 36 -14.50 -20.70 -25.17
CA SER A 36 -15.51 -20.12 -26.07
C SER A 36 -16.46 -19.17 -25.33
N LEU A 37 -16.84 -19.51 -24.10
CA LEU A 37 -17.72 -18.71 -23.27
C LEU A 37 -17.07 -17.38 -22.87
N VAL A 38 -15.78 -17.38 -22.53
CA VAL A 38 -15.00 -16.15 -22.31
C VAL A 38 -14.88 -15.32 -23.59
N GLU A 39 -14.50 -15.94 -24.73
CA GLU A 39 -14.30 -15.22 -25.99
C GLU A 39 -15.58 -14.57 -26.54
N ARG A 40 -16.75 -15.07 -26.15
CA ARG A 40 -18.07 -14.50 -26.48
C ARG A 40 -18.55 -13.42 -25.49
N GLY A 41 -17.72 -13.07 -24.51
CA GLY A 41 -18.04 -12.01 -23.55
C GLY A 41 -18.91 -12.46 -22.37
N HIS A 42 -18.81 -13.73 -21.98
CA HIS A 42 -19.52 -14.25 -20.79
C HIS A 42 -18.54 -14.65 -19.67
N GLY A 43 -17.42 -13.95 -19.55
CA GLY A 43 -16.35 -14.24 -18.58
C GLY A 43 -16.83 -14.31 -17.13
N SER A 44 -17.85 -13.52 -16.76
CA SER A 44 -18.51 -13.52 -15.45
C SER A 44 -19.11 -14.86 -15.02
N ARG A 45 -19.37 -15.80 -15.94
CA ARG A 45 -19.82 -17.15 -15.56
C ARG A 45 -18.69 -18.04 -15.04
N LEU A 46 -17.44 -17.61 -15.18
CA LEU A 46 -16.27 -18.30 -14.65
C LEU A 46 -15.80 -17.64 -13.36
N SER A 47 -15.17 -18.43 -12.49
CA SER A 47 -14.54 -17.87 -11.30
C SER A 47 -13.38 -16.95 -11.66
N GLY A 48 -13.11 -15.96 -10.81
CA GLY A 48 -11.93 -15.11 -10.98
C GLY A 48 -10.60 -15.88 -10.97
N LEU A 49 -10.53 -17.01 -10.23
CA LEU A 49 -9.37 -17.91 -10.26
C LEU A 49 -9.18 -18.52 -11.65
N THR A 50 -10.28 -18.95 -12.28
CA THR A 50 -10.26 -19.49 -13.64
C THR A 50 -9.83 -18.43 -14.66
N MET A 51 -10.33 -17.19 -14.52
CA MET A 51 -9.91 -16.07 -15.38
C MET A 51 -8.42 -15.78 -15.24
N ARG A 52 -7.87 -15.77 -14.01
CA ARG A 52 -6.41 -15.61 -13.80
C ARG A 52 -5.60 -16.71 -14.47
N ARG A 53 -6.00 -17.98 -14.35
CA ARG A 53 -5.32 -19.12 -14.99
C ARG A 53 -5.35 -19.02 -16.52
N LEU A 54 -6.50 -18.65 -17.09
CA LEU A 54 -6.67 -18.49 -18.52
C LEU A 54 -5.73 -17.42 -19.10
N PHE A 55 -5.71 -16.22 -18.50
CA PHE A 55 -4.84 -15.14 -18.96
C PHE A 55 -3.36 -15.42 -18.69
N ALA A 56 -3.03 -16.08 -17.57
CA ALA A 56 -1.66 -16.49 -17.27
C ALA A 56 -1.10 -17.46 -18.34
N ALA A 57 -1.93 -18.39 -18.84
CA ALA A 57 -1.55 -19.28 -19.94
C ALA A 57 -1.31 -18.56 -21.29
N LEU A 58 -1.70 -17.28 -21.39
CA LEU A 58 -1.46 -16.40 -22.54
C LEU A 58 -0.38 -15.35 -22.25
N ASP A 59 0.40 -15.54 -21.18
CA ASP A 59 1.41 -14.59 -20.70
C ASP A 59 0.82 -13.18 -20.43
N ALA A 60 -0.42 -13.16 -19.92
CA ALA A 60 -1.15 -11.95 -19.57
C ALA A 60 -1.65 -12.01 -18.12
N ARG A 61 -1.86 -10.85 -17.52
CA ARG A 61 -2.49 -10.74 -16.20
C ARG A 61 -3.94 -10.31 -16.34
N TRP A 62 -4.82 -10.99 -15.60
CA TRP A 62 -6.21 -10.57 -15.43
C TRP A 62 -6.38 -9.91 -14.06
N GLU A 63 -6.72 -8.63 -14.08
CA GLU A 63 -6.91 -7.79 -12.90
C GLU A 63 -8.31 -7.17 -12.96
N PRO A 64 -9.28 -7.68 -12.18
CA PRO A 64 -10.62 -7.11 -12.16
C PRO A 64 -10.57 -5.74 -11.47
N THR A 65 -11.19 -4.75 -12.09
CA THR A 65 -11.36 -3.41 -11.51
C THR A 65 -12.68 -3.35 -10.78
N VAL A 66 -12.67 -2.91 -9.52
CA VAL A 66 -13.89 -2.53 -8.80
C VAL A 66 -14.15 -1.06 -9.09
N SER A 67 -15.36 -0.72 -9.54
CA SER A 67 -15.77 0.66 -9.77
C SER A 67 -17.09 0.93 -9.07
N TRP A 68 -17.17 2.04 -8.34
CA TRP A 68 -18.40 2.53 -7.71
C TRP A 68 -18.56 4.02 -8.02
N ARG A 69 -19.73 4.39 -8.56
CA ARG A 69 -20.19 5.77 -8.83
C ARG A 69 -19.08 6.73 -9.24
N GLY A 70 -18.50 6.53 -10.42
CA GLY A 70 -17.66 7.55 -11.08
C GLY A 70 -16.45 8.07 -10.27
N GLY A 71 -15.86 7.25 -9.39
CA GLY A 71 -14.70 7.62 -8.57
C GLY A 71 -15.02 7.89 -7.09
N GLU A 72 -16.27 7.73 -6.65
CA GLU A 72 -16.61 7.79 -5.22
C GLU A 72 -15.88 6.73 -4.38
N LEU A 73 -15.51 5.59 -4.97
CA LEU A 73 -14.67 4.60 -4.28
C LEU A 73 -13.30 5.17 -3.94
N ASP A 74 -12.67 5.85 -4.90
CA ASP A 74 -11.36 6.44 -4.71
C ASP A 74 -11.44 7.57 -3.67
N ARG A 75 -12.48 8.42 -3.73
CA ARG A 75 -12.74 9.44 -2.70
C ARG A 75 -12.95 8.85 -1.31
N LEU A 76 -13.70 7.75 -1.19
CA LEU A 76 -13.94 7.09 0.10
C LEU A 76 -12.64 6.51 0.66
N LEU A 77 -11.81 5.91 -0.19
CA LEU A 77 -10.49 5.41 0.19
C LEU A 77 -9.56 6.55 0.60
N ASP A 78 -9.62 7.68 -0.11
CA ASP A 78 -8.87 8.91 0.18
C ASP A 78 -9.31 9.56 1.50
N GLU A 79 -10.61 9.63 1.79
CA GLU A 79 -11.15 10.19 3.04
C GLU A 79 -10.64 9.42 4.27
N ARG A 80 -10.63 8.08 4.20
CA ARG A 80 -10.12 7.24 5.28
C ARG A 80 -8.62 7.42 5.47
N HIS A 81 -7.88 7.50 4.37
CA HIS A 81 -6.44 7.78 4.41
C HIS A 81 -6.17 9.16 5.03
N ALA A 82 -6.86 10.21 4.56
CA ALA A 82 -6.71 11.58 5.04
C ALA A 82 -7.07 11.72 6.53
N ARG A 83 -8.13 11.06 7.00
CA ARG A 83 -8.54 11.06 8.42
C ARG A 83 -7.48 10.43 9.32
N LEU A 84 -6.95 9.27 8.91
CA LEU A 84 -5.89 8.57 9.62
C LEU A 84 -4.60 9.41 9.65
N GLY A 85 -4.23 9.98 8.50
CA GLY A 85 -3.11 10.90 8.35
C GLY A 85 -3.23 12.12 9.26
N GLY A 86 -4.36 12.83 9.23
CA GLY A 86 -4.61 13.99 10.09
C GLY A 86 -4.54 13.65 11.58
N THR A 87 -5.18 12.55 11.99
CA THR A 87 -5.14 12.07 13.38
C THR A 87 -3.71 11.80 13.86
N PHE A 88 -2.88 11.20 13.00
CA PHE A 88 -1.51 10.89 13.34
C PHE A 88 -0.59 12.12 13.31
N ALA A 89 -0.76 13.02 12.33
CA ALA A 89 -0.05 14.29 12.27
C ALA A 89 -0.28 15.13 13.53
N ASP A 90 -1.53 15.22 14.00
CA ASP A 90 -1.85 15.96 15.22
C ASP A 90 -1.27 15.28 16.48
N LEU A 91 -1.20 13.95 16.49
CA LEU A 91 -0.54 13.20 17.56
C LEU A 91 0.95 13.54 17.66
N LEU A 92 1.63 13.66 16.51
CA LEU A 92 3.03 14.04 16.43
C LEU A 92 3.25 15.48 16.87
N ARG A 93 2.44 16.43 16.37
CA ARG A 93 2.51 17.85 16.76
C ARG A 93 2.36 18.04 18.27
N ARG A 94 1.37 17.37 18.89
CA ARG A 94 1.18 17.39 20.36
C ARG A 94 2.36 16.84 21.16
N ARG A 95 3.25 16.06 20.52
CA ARG A 95 4.48 15.53 21.11
C ARG A 95 5.71 16.38 20.82
N GLY A 96 5.55 17.56 20.20
CA GLY A 96 6.64 18.48 19.90
C GLY A 96 7.37 18.19 18.58
N TRP A 97 6.85 17.30 17.74
CA TRP A 97 7.38 17.10 16.40
C TRP A 97 6.98 18.28 15.50
N ARG A 98 7.93 18.75 14.68
CA ARG A 98 7.60 19.58 13.50
C ARG A 98 7.12 18.65 12.40
N VAL A 99 5.99 18.95 11.76
CA VAL A 99 5.29 18.00 10.87
C VAL A 99 4.89 18.67 9.57
N ASP A 100 5.39 18.12 8.46
CA ASP A 100 4.96 18.40 7.10
C ASP A 100 4.17 17.19 6.57
N VAL A 101 3.09 17.44 5.83
CA VAL A 101 2.24 16.41 5.22
C VAL A 101 2.32 16.51 3.70
N GLU A 102 2.09 15.40 3.01
CA GLU A 102 2.10 15.32 1.55
C GLU A 102 3.37 15.94 0.92
N VAL A 103 4.53 15.57 1.47
CA VAL A 103 5.82 16.10 1.02
C VAL A 103 6.20 15.47 -0.31
N THR A 104 5.98 16.22 -1.38
CA THR A 104 6.32 15.79 -2.75
C THR A 104 7.82 15.76 -2.98
N TYR A 105 8.25 14.85 -3.86
CA TYR A 105 9.61 14.76 -4.35
C TYR A 105 9.65 14.29 -5.81
N ALA A 106 10.67 14.76 -6.52
CA ALA A 106 11.06 14.25 -7.82
C ALA A 106 12.59 14.28 -7.90
N LYS A 107 13.21 13.10 -8.03
CA LYS A 107 14.66 12.95 -8.12
C LYS A 107 14.98 11.84 -9.12
N TYR A 108 15.69 12.20 -10.20
CA TYR A 108 15.93 11.31 -11.34
C TYR A 108 14.61 10.68 -11.86
N ALA A 109 14.52 9.35 -11.89
CA ALA A 109 13.33 8.62 -12.32
C ALA A 109 12.31 8.39 -11.18
N GLU A 110 12.66 8.73 -9.93
CA GLU A 110 11.80 8.54 -8.77
C GLU A 110 10.95 9.79 -8.50
N ARG A 111 9.64 9.59 -8.39
CA ARG A 111 8.68 10.63 -8.05
C ARG A 111 7.61 10.09 -7.12
N GLY A 112 7.11 10.94 -6.24
CA GLY A 112 6.05 10.59 -5.30
C GLY A 112 5.84 11.66 -4.24
N SER A 113 5.13 11.27 -3.18
CA SER A 113 4.96 12.07 -1.97
C SER A 113 5.25 11.22 -0.75
N ILE A 114 5.67 11.85 0.35
CA ILE A 114 5.73 11.28 1.69
C ILE A 114 4.50 11.77 2.44
N ASP A 115 3.66 10.84 2.90
CA ASP A 115 2.37 11.15 3.53
C ASP A 115 2.57 12.06 4.74
N ILE A 116 3.52 11.72 5.62
CA ILE A 116 3.96 12.58 6.71
C ILE A 116 5.49 12.50 6.86
N LEU A 117 6.13 13.66 6.85
CA LEU A 117 7.53 13.84 7.21
C LEU A 117 7.59 14.68 8.49
N ALA A 118 8.20 14.13 9.54
CA ALA A 118 8.30 14.82 10.83
C ALA A 118 9.75 14.98 11.29
N TRP A 119 10.00 16.00 12.11
CA TRP A 119 11.31 16.37 12.61
C TRP A 119 11.34 16.53 14.12
N TRP A 120 12.33 15.90 14.75
CA TRP A 120 12.65 16.03 16.15
C TRP A 120 13.97 16.80 16.34
N PRO A 121 13.94 18.06 16.84
CA PRO A 121 15.13 18.91 16.90
C PRO A 121 16.24 18.37 17.81
N ALA A 122 15.91 17.93 19.03
CA ALA A 122 16.91 17.60 20.05
C ALA A 122 17.85 16.44 19.64
N GLY A 123 17.40 15.55 18.75
CA GLY A 123 18.19 14.46 18.19
C GLY A 123 18.52 14.59 16.71
N ARG A 124 18.06 15.65 16.03
CA ARG A 124 18.04 15.79 14.56
C ARG A 124 17.53 14.52 13.88
N ILE A 125 16.34 14.08 14.28
CA ILE A 125 15.74 12.84 13.78
C ILE A 125 14.63 13.22 12.81
N ALA A 126 14.75 12.75 11.55
CA ALA A 126 13.63 12.77 10.64
C ALA A 126 12.82 11.47 10.77
N LEU A 127 11.50 11.57 10.72
CA LEU A 127 10.58 10.45 10.73
C LEU A 127 9.78 10.45 9.43
N VAL A 128 9.98 9.42 8.62
CA VAL A 128 9.20 9.15 7.41
C VAL A 128 8.03 8.24 7.77
N VAL A 129 6.82 8.68 7.48
CA VAL A 129 5.61 7.91 7.79
C VAL A 129 4.87 7.58 6.50
N GLU A 130 4.54 6.31 6.35
CA GLU A 130 3.56 5.82 5.36
C GLU A 130 2.24 5.54 6.07
N ILE A 131 1.16 6.15 5.60
CA ILE A 131 -0.21 5.88 6.01
C ILE A 131 -0.82 4.91 4.99
N LYS A 132 -1.40 3.81 5.48
CA LYS A 132 -2.19 2.91 4.63
C LYS A 132 -3.55 2.72 5.25
N SER A 133 -4.62 3.05 4.53
CA SER A 133 -5.99 2.69 4.91
C SER A 133 -6.24 1.18 4.78
N GLU A 134 -5.48 0.53 3.89
CA GLU A 134 -5.49 -0.92 3.72
C GLU A 134 -4.11 -1.41 3.23
N LEU A 135 -3.63 -2.52 3.77
CA LEU A 135 -2.41 -3.17 3.30
C LEU A 135 -2.70 -4.11 2.14
N VAL A 136 -2.56 -3.62 0.90
CA VAL A 136 -2.81 -4.38 -0.35
C VAL A 136 -1.57 -5.14 -0.82
N SER A 137 -0.39 -4.50 -0.80
CA SER A 137 0.89 -5.12 -1.18
C SER A 137 1.97 -4.78 -0.17
N VAL A 138 2.45 -5.80 0.55
CA VAL A 138 3.48 -5.67 1.59
C VAL A 138 4.81 -5.26 0.96
N GLU A 139 5.23 -5.96 -0.09
CA GLU A 139 6.52 -5.71 -0.76
C GLU A 139 6.57 -4.31 -1.39
N ALA A 140 5.49 -3.89 -2.07
CA ALA A 140 5.44 -2.56 -2.66
C ALA A 140 5.48 -1.47 -1.59
N THR A 141 4.78 -1.68 -0.46
CA THR A 141 4.80 -0.76 0.69
C THR A 141 6.20 -0.62 1.27
N ILE A 142 6.90 -1.74 1.50
CA ILE A 142 8.26 -1.72 2.05
C ILE A 142 9.23 -1.04 1.09
N ARG A 143 9.17 -1.38 -0.21
CA ARG A 143 10.03 -0.78 -1.24
C ARG A 143 9.85 0.74 -1.31
N LYS A 144 8.59 1.22 -1.30
CA LYS A 144 8.31 2.65 -1.32
C LYS A 144 8.74 3.35 -0.04
N LEU A 145 8.58 2.72 1.11
CA LEU A 145 9.05 3.28 2.37
C LEU A 145 10.59 3.39 2.40
N ASP A 146 11.29 2.40 1.83
CA ASP A 146 12.75 2.43 1.70
C ASP A 146 13.24 3.55 0.78
N GLU A 147 12.60 3.71 -0.38
CA GLU A 147 12.81 4.84 -1.31
C GLU A 147 12.65 6.20 -0.58
N LYS A 148 11.53 6.39 0.12
CA LYS A 148 11.24 7.64 0.86
C LYS A 148 12.30 7.93 1.94
N VAL A 149 12.77 6.91 2.65
CA VAL A 149 13.82 7.05 3.68
C VAL A 149 15.14 7.46 3.05
N ARG A 150 15.57 6.78 1.98
CA ARG A 150 16.82 7.11 1.29
C ARG A 150 16.81 8.56 0.79
N LEU A 151 15.74 8.98 0.12
CA LEU A 151 15.60 10.36 -0.36
C LEU A 151 15.52 11.40 0.77
N SER A 152 14.96 11.01 1.92
CA SER A 152 14.94 11.86 3.12
C SER A 152 16.31 12.04 3.76
N ILE A 153 17.15 11.00 3.75
CA ILE A 153 18.56 11.09 4.14
C ILE A 153 19.32 12.01 3.19
N GLU A 154 19.11 11.84 1.89
CA GLU A 154 19.89 12.54 0.87
C GLU A 154 19.63 14.04 0.79
N SER A 155 18.36 14.47 0.85
CA SER A 155 18.04 15.89 0.69
C SER A 155 16.71 16.35 1.28
N ILE A 156 15.64 15.52 1.26
CA ILE A 156 14.29 16.02 1.57
C ILE A 156 14.20 16.57 3.00
N ALA A 157 14.78 15.90 4.00
CA ALA A 157 14.72 16.37 5.38
C ALA A 157 15.45 17.71 5.57
N GLU A 158 16.63 17.87 4.96
CA GLU A 158 17.40 19.11 5.00
C GLU A 158 16.63 20.25 4.32
N THR A 159 16.08 20.02 3.12
CA THR A 159 15.27 21.01 2.41
C THR A 159 14.05 21.47 3.22
N ARG A 160 13.41 20.56 3.96
CA ARG A 160 12.19 20.86 4.73
C ARG A 160 12.45 21.49 6.09
N PHE A 161 13.51 21.07 6.77
CA PHE A 161 13.74 21.48 8.17
C PHE A 161 14.98 22.37 8.37
N GLY A 162 15.76 22.60 7.32
CA GLY A 162 16.94 23.47 7.32
C GLY A 162 18.23 22.79 7.81
N GLU A 163 18.16 21.52 8.22
CA GLU A 163 19.30 20.79 8.78
C GLU A 163 19.28 19.33 8.33
N ARG A 164 20.47 18.74 8.14
CA ARG A 164 20.59 17.31 7.86
C ARG A 164 20.19 16.45 9.07
N PRO A 165 19.40 15.38 8.87
CA PRO A 165 19.14 14.42 9.93
C PRO A 165 20.42 13.70 10.36
N ARG A 166 20.61 13.51 11.67
CA ARG A 166 21.57 12.54 12.20
C ARG A 166 21.10 11.11 12.00
N SER A 167 19.79 10.91 11.98
CA SER A 167 19.18 9.60 11.73
C SER A 167 17.79 9.76 11.14
N VAL A 168 17.36 8.78 10.36
CA VAL A 168 16.02 8.75 9.74
C VAL A 168 15.29 7.50 10.18
N ALA A 169 14.22 7.69 10.94
CA ALA A 169 13.29 6.63 11.33
C ALA A 169 12.19 6.46 10.28
N ARG A 170 11.60 5.27 10.24
CA ARG A 170 10.47 4.97 9.36
C ARG A 170 9.34 4.29 10.11
N LEU A 171 8.11 4.65 9.76
CA LEU A 171 6.91 4.12 10.39
C LEU A 171 5.84 3.82 9.35
N LEU A 172 5.32 2.59 9.37
CA LEU A 172 4.07 2.26 8.71
C LEU A 172 2.91 2.41 9.71
N VAL A 173 1.93 3.22 9.36
CA VAL A 173 0.71 3.43 10.15
C VAL A 173 -0.48 2.81 9.44
N LEU A 174 -1.21 1.97 10.17
CA LEU A 174 -2.42 1.28 9.71
C LEU A 174 -3.58 1.59 10.66
N PRO A 175 -4.83 1.52 10.18
CA PRO A 175 -5.99 1.62 11.05
C PRO A 175 -6.03 0.43 12.01
N ALA A 176 -6.47 0.67 13.24
CA ALA A 176 -6.61 -0.34 14.29
C ALA A 176 -7.82 -1.27 14.09
N SER A 177 -7.99 -1.79 12.87
CA SER A 177 -9.06 -2.73 12.54
C SER A 177 -8.62 -4.19 12.73
N THR A 178 -9.57 -5.09 12.97
CA THR A 178 -9.31 -6.53 13.04
C THR A 178 -8.82 -7.08 11.69
N THR A 179 -9.24 -6.50 10.58
CA THR A 179 -8.82 -6.91 9.23
C THR A 179 -7.36 -6.54 8.98
N ASP A 180 -6.94 -5.33 9.31
CA ASP A 180 -5.55 -4.89 9.11
C ASP A 180 -4.58 -5.64 10.03
N ARG A 181 -4.98 -5.88 11.28
CA ARG A 181 -4.21 -6.74 12.20
C ARG A 181 -4.02 -8.15 11.65
N ARG A 182 -5.08 -8.78 11.11
CA ARG A 182 -4.99 -10.11 10.48
C ARG A 182 -4.09 -10.11 9.25
N ARG A 183 -4.14 -9.07 8.42
CA ARG A 183 -3.25 -8.93 7.25
C ARG A 183 -1.78 -8.83 7.65
N VAL A 184 -1.48 -8.02 8.66
CA VAL A 184 -0.12 -7.91 9.21
C VAL A 184 0.36 -9.24 9.79
N ALA A 185 -0.49 -9.96 10.54
CA ALA A 185 -0.15 -11.26 11.10
C ALA A 185 0.17 -12.30 10.01
N ARG A 186 -0.59 -12.32 8.91
CA ARG A 186 -0.30 -13.21 7.76
C ARG A 186 1.03 -12.92 7.08
N ALA A 187 1.49 -11.67 7.11
CA ALA A 187 2.74 -11.23 6.52
C ALA A 187 3.86 -11.01 7.56
N HIS A 188 3.77 -11.66 8.73
CA HIS A 188 4.67 -11.39 9.85
C HIS A 188 6.15 -11.63 9.52
N ALA A 189 6.49 -12.62 8.70
CA ALA A 189 7.89 -12.94 8.37
C ALA A 189 8.58 -11.74 7.68
N ILE A 190 7.90 -11.15 6.71
CA ILE A 190 8.43 -10.01 5.94
C ILE A 190 8.35 -8.72 6.77
N LEU A 191 7.18 -8.43 7.35
CA LEU A 191 6.99 -7.21 8.13
C LEU A 191 7.81 -7.21 9.41
N GLY A 192 8.03 -8.36 10.04
CA GLY A 192 8.84 -8.55 11.24
C GLY A 192 10.29 -8.16 10.99
N ALA A 193 10.86 -8.61 9.88
CA ALA A 193 12.21 -8.23 9.46
C ALA A 193 12.29 -6.74 9.05
N ALA A 194 11.30 -6.25 8.29
CA ALA A 194 11.34 -4.89 7.73
C ALA A 194 11.02 -3.78 8.73
N LEU A 195 10.11 -4.05 9.69
CA LEU A 195 9.54 -3.11 10.66
C LEU A 195 9.42 -3.76 12.06
N PRO A 196 10.53 -4.13 12.71
CA PRO A 196 10.54 -4.91 13.94
C PRO A 196 9.90 -4.20 15.15
N VAL A 197 9.91 -2.87 15.21
CA VAL A 197 9.41 -2.12 16.37
C VAL A 197 7.89 -2.01 16.30
N ARG A 198 7.17 -2.37 17.37
CA ARG A 198 5.70 -2.43 17.37
C ARG A 198 5.07 -1.58 18.46
N SER A 199 3.82 -1.21 18.23
CA SER A 199 2.85 -0.77 19.23
C SER A 199 3.45 0.12 20.33
N ASP A 200 3.60 -0.37 21.54
CA ASP A 200 4.01 0.43 22.70
C ASP A 200 5.45 0.90 22.63
N ALA A 201 6.36 0.10 22.06
CA ALA A 201 7.74 0.53 21.81
C ALA A 201 7.76 1.72 20.83
N VAL A 202 6.92 1.70 19.79
CA VAL A 202 6.76 2.86 18.88
C VAL A 202 6.17 4.04 19.63
N ARG A 203 5.11 3.85 20.44
CA ARG A 203 4.47 4.94 21.19
C ARG A 203 5.42 5.58 22.20
N ALA A 204 6.28 4.79 22.84
CA ALA A 204 7.32 5.25 23.75
C ALA A 204 8.38 6.06 22.98
N TRP A 205 8.89 5.51 21.88
CA TRP A 205 9.86 6.20 21.04
C TRP A 205 9.32 7.54 20.51
N LEU A 206 8.05 7.61 20.08
CA LEU A 206 7.44 8.86 19.61
C LEU A 206 7.38 9.97 20.68
N ARG A 207 7.39 9.62 21.98
CA ARG A 207 7.39 10.60 23.09
C ARG A 207 8.78 11.12 23.40
N SER A 208 9.80 10.27 23.28
CA SER A 208 11.19 10.61 23.57
C SER A 208 12.10 9.91 22.56
N PRO A 209 12.20 10.46 21.33
CA PRO A 209 12.88 9.80 20.23
C PRO A 209 14.39 9.74 20.46
N ALA A 210 14.96 8.55 20.30
CA ALA A 210 16.39 8.32 20.32
C ALA A 210 16.76 7.35 19.20
N GLY A 211 17.68 7.80 18.32
CA GLY A 211 18.10 7.05 17.14
C GLY A 211 16.97 6.74 16.13
N ALA A 212 17.31 6.01 15.07
CA ALA A 212 16.35 5.57 14.07
C ALA A 212 15.65 4.27 14.50
N ILE A 213 14.34 4.19 14.22
CA ILE A 213 13.57 2.95 14.32
C ILE A 213 12.94 2.58 12.99
N ARG A 214 12.57 1.30 12.87
CA ARG A 214 11.74 0.76 11.78
C ARG A 214 10.49 0.18 12.40
N GLY A 215 9.40 0.93 12.36
CA GLY A 215 8.21 0.67 13.17
C GLY A 215 6.95 0.36 12.37
N LEU A 216 6.00 -0.30 13.04
CA LEU A 216 4.60 -0.37 12.61
C LEU A 216 3.68 -0.02 13.78
N LEU A 217 2.71 0.84 13.53
CA LEU A 217 1.75 1.29 14.53
C LEU A 217 0.31 1.19 14.00
N PHE A 218 -0.58 0.70 14.87
CA PHE A 218 -2.02 0.77 14.64
C PHE A 218 -2.61 2.01 15.32
N VAL A 219 -3.39 2.80 14.58
CA VAL A 219 -4.05 4.02 15.06
C VAL A 219 -5.56 3.89 14.87
N ALA A 220 -6.35 4.32 15.85
CA ALA A 220 -7.81 4.25 15.78
C ALA A 220 -8.34 5.21 14.70
N ASP A 221 -9.29 4.74 13.88
CA ASP A 221 -9.90 5.48 12.77
C ASP A 221 -10.90 6.55 13.26
N THR A 222 -11.35 6.45 14.51
CA THR A 222 -12.37 7.32 15.09
C THR A 222 -11.78 8.28 16.12
N ASN A 223 -11.84 9.57 15.83
CA ASN A 223 -11.68 10.60 16.85
C ASN A 223 -12.97 10.71 17.67
N ARG A 224 -13.03 9.98 18.79
CA ARG A 224 -13.99 10.21 19.89
C ARG A 224 -13.29 9.87 21.18
N ARG A 225 -12.71 10.87 21.86
CA ARG A 225 -12.32 10.88 23.30
C ARG A 225 -11.94 9.51 23.91
N GLY A 226 -11.08 8.76 23.22
CA GLY A 226 -10.81 7.36 23.53
C GLY A 226 -9.40 6.98 23.13
N LEU A 227 -8.44 7.87 23.36
CA LEU A 227 -7.07 7.43 23.56
C LEU A 227 -7.09 6.57 24.83
N TRP A 228 -6.54 5.36 24.74
CA TRP A 228 -6.33 4.38 25.82
C TRP A 228 -7.48 3.41 26.08
N ARG A 229 -7.35 2.21 25.51
CA ARG A 229 -7.47 0.97 26.30
C ARG A 229 -6.26 0.10 25.98
N GLY A 230 -5.49 -0.20 27.02
CA GLY A 230 -4.36 -1.12 26.98
C GLY A 230 -4.80 -2.55 26.67
N GLY A 231 -3.85 -3.28 26.12
CA GLY A 231 -3.91 -4.69 25.76
C GLY A 231 -2.61 -5.06 25.09
#